data_AF-C4XET9-F1
#
_entry.id   AF-C4XET9-F1
#
_cell.length_a   1.000
_cell.length_b   1.000
_cell.length_c   1.000
_cell.angle_alpha   90.00
_cell.angle_beta   90.00
_cell.angle_gamma   90.00
#
_symmetry.space_group_name_H-M   'P 1'
#
loop_
_entity.id
_entity.type
_entity.pdbx_description
1 polymer ?
#
loop_
_entity_poly.entity_id
_entity_poly.type
_entity_poly.pdbx_seq_one_letter_code
_entity_poly.pdbx_strand_id
1 'polypeptide(L)'
;MCPKNLIFYIKYKETTMKNSTKKIVALTMGISAGIVGAVSAGTLIGYAVDHSNYKKEKLWIENNIKYLKESNQKLKEKDNKLKEIWKKYENEAWLSSLWNELSLCQTQIDSNEKLIKDLQGIIDQHSSYHLGHHFGNKSYMRTVKHSNEKKIIQNLLPEMVERTKQVINQSEYENIKKSIQDFVVRSNDLLTLKTADEKFVDANSKSELNSLELKIKDYQNTLSKIEEEALSSNTKPNISTEMINKAADFIKSDFHVWNDKIIKKYVKKDGLIKKFMSNIDKIEELSAKIEDANTIASNNSPILNPINAVKKILLSRFDSNNYDVILENGGVLVNRSVIIKDIIKACKTLEQSYGNTKEYINRYVNTFVKTIESTKLFNKSQILDLSSKSLTPIVNALNEFNSFIESSNQISFEKLDEFINKIQFILNAENDLTTSIQYVIKEFLNAYISNVDSI
;
A
#
# COMPACT_ATOMS: atom_id res chain seq x y z
N MET A 1 -47.21 59.08 -21.69
CA MET A 1 -48.54 59.56 -21.22
C MET A 1 -49.31 58.38 -20.65
N CYS A 2 -49.80 58.50 -19.41
CA CYS A 2 -50.72 57.55 -18.77
C CYS A 2 -51.99 57.31 -19.62
N PRO A 3 -52.61 56.14 -19.45
CA PRO A 3 -53.90 56.09 -18.73
C PRO A 3 -54.04 54.79 -17.91
N LYS A 4 -54.97 54.60 -16.99
CA LYS A 4 -55.92 55.41 -16.22
C LYS A 4 -56.33 54.47 -15.07
N ASN A 5 -56.45 55.05 -13.89
CA ASN A 5 -57.04 54.45 -12.68
C ASN A 5 -58.33 53.69 -12.99
N LEU A 6 -58.47 52.48 -12.44
CA LEU A 6 -59.77 51.94 -12.08
C LEU A 6 -59.80 51.68 -10.57
N ILE A 7 -60.76 52.35 -9.95
CA ILE A 7 -61.04 52.46 -8.52
C ILE A 7 -61.68 51.16 -8.03
N PHE A 8 -61.25 50.65 -6.88
CA PHE A 8 -62.08 49.78 -6.04
C PHE A 8 -62.29 50.44 -4.67
N TYR A 9 -63.57 50.68 -4.36
CA TYR A 9 -64.09 51.24 -3.13
C TYR A 9 -63.69 50.39 -1.92
N ILE A 10 -62.96 50.97 -0.96
CA ILE A 10 -62.84 50.41 0.39
C ILE A 10 -63.88 51.12 1.26
N LYS A 11 -64.96 50.42 1.59
CA LYS A 11 -65.96 50.91 2.55
C LYS A 11 -65.39 50.72 3.96
N TYR A 12 -64.80 51.76 4.52
CA TYR A 12 -64.40 51.79 5.93
C TYR A 12 -65.64 51.96 6.81
N LYS A 13 -65.85 51.02 7.72
CA LYS A 13 -66.69 51.22 8.90
C LYS A 13 -65.75 51.20 10.10
N GLU A 14 -65.45 52.38 10.63
CA GLU A 14 -64.73 52.54 11.89
C GLU A 14 -65.66 52.10 13.04
N THR A 15 -65.24 51.08 13.76
CA THR A 15 -65.57 50.90 15.16
C THR A 15 -64.30 50.46 15.88
N THR A 16 -63.92 51.26 16.86
CA THR A 16 -62.84 51.08 17.83
C THR A 16 -62.86 49.68 18.47
N MET A 17 -61.72 48.97 18.50
CA MET A 17 -61.31 48.08 19.60
C MET A 17 -59.90 47.49 19.41
N LYS A 18 -59.17 47.37 20.53
CA LYS A 18 -57.94 46.59 20.73
C LYS A 18 -58.16 45.11 20.35
N ASN A 19 -57.34 44.56 19.45
CA ASN A 19 -56.76 43.20 19.49
C ASN A 19 -56.06 42.85 18.16
N SER A 20 -54.89 42.20 18.25
CA SER A 20 -54.05 41.78 17.13
C SER A 20 -54.75 40.74 16.26
N THR A 21 -55.41 41.18 15.19
CA THR A 21 -56.08 40.27 14.26
C THR A 21 -55.12 39.97 13.10
N LYS A 22 -54.63 38.72 13.00
CA LYS A 22 -53.90 38.23 11.81
C LYS A 22 -54.80 38.43 10.59
N LYS A 23 -54.46 39.35 9.68
CA LYS A 23 -55.19 39.55 8.42
C LYS A 23 -55.11 38.26 7.59
N ILE A 24 -56.25 37.58 7.46
CA ILE A 24 -56.47 36.43 6.58
C ILE A 24 -56.89 36.98 5.22
N VAL A 25 -56.23 36.54 4.15
CA VAL A 25 -56.55 36.94 2.78
C VAL A 25 -57.04 35.69 2.06
N ALA A 26 -58.28 35.71 1.58
CA ALA A 26 -58.81 34.64 0.74
C ALA A 26 -58.25 34.79 -0.68
N LEU A 27 -57.55 33.78 -1.18
CA LEU A 27 -57.07 33.71 -2.56
C LEU A 27 -57.63 32.46 -3.23
N THR A 28 -58.41 32.67 -4.29
CA THR A 28 -58.75 31.64 -5.27
C THR A 28 -57.53 31.37 -6.15
N MET A 29 -56.81 30.27 -5.88
CA MET A 29 -55.81 29.74 -6.80
C MET A 29 -56.50 28.78 -7.76
N GLY A 30 -56.60 29.16 -9.03
CA GLY A 30 -57.19 28.32 -10.07
C GLY A 30 -56.26 27.18 -10.47
N ILE A 31 -56.45 26.00 -9.88
CA ILE A 31 -56.35 24.70 -10.55
C ILE A 31 -57.53 23.85 -10.04
N SER A 32 -58.25 23.24 -10.97
CA SER A 32 -59.47 22.43 -10.84
C SER A 32 -59.58 21.55 -9.60
N ALA A 33 -60.80 21.55 -9.01
CA ALA A 33 -61.31 20.85 -7.82
C ALA A 33 -61.17 21.63 -6.49
N GLY A 34 -62.30 22.13 -6.01
CA GLY A 34 -62.39 23.18 -4.99
C GLY A 34 -62.16 22.74 -3.55
N ILE A 35 -61.30 23.49 -2.86
CA ILE A 35 -61.33 23.74 -1.41
C ILE A 35 -60.87 25.19 -1.20
N VAL A 36 -61.74 26.07 -0.69
CA VAL A 36 -61.37 27.44 -0.27
C VAL A 36 -60.98 27.39 1.20
N GLY A 37 -59.67 27.39 1.49
CA GLY A 37 -59.14 27.47 2.85
C GLY A 37 -58.67 28.88 3.20
N ALA A 38 -59.03 29.37 4.38
CA ALA A 38 -58.50 30.61 4.95
C ALA A 38 -57.03 30.43 5.35
N VAL A 39 -56.09 30.88 4.50
CA VAL A 39 -54.65 30.90 4.81
C VAL A 39 -54.26 32.30 5.31
N SER A 40 -53.46 32.37 6.37
CA SER A 40 -52.97 33.66 6.87
C SER A 40 -52.01 34.29 5.87
N ALA A 41 -51.97 35.63 5.75
CA ALA A 41 -50.99 36.31 4.91
C ALA A 41 -49.54 35.90 5.26
N GLY A 42 -49.27 35.61 6.54
CA GLY A 42 -47.97 35.08 6.99
C GLY A 42 -47.61 33.71 6.41
N THR A 43 -48.59 32.84 6.17
CA THR A 43 -48.38 31.51 5.55
C THR A 43 -48.01 31.64 4.07
N LEU A 44 -48.69 32.53 3.35
CA LEU A 44 -48.40 32.82 1.94
C LEU A 44 -47.02 33.46 1.76
N ILE A 45 -46.68 34.42 2.65
CA ILE A 45 -45.35 35.04 2.67
C ILE A 45 -44.27 33.99 3.00
N GLY A 46 -44.52 33.11 3.98
CA GLY A 46 -43.61 32.02 4.34
C GLY A 46 -43.36 31.04 3.18
N TYR A 47 -44.41 30.62 2.47
CA TYR A 47 -44.31 29.78 1.28
C TYR A 47 -43.51 30.45 0.16
N ALA A 48 -43.78 31.73 -0.13
CA ALA A 48 -43.07 32.47 -1.17
C ALA A 48 -41.56 32.63 -0.85
N VAL A 49 -41.23 32.89 0.42
CA VAL A 49 -39.83 32.99 0.88
C VAL A 49 -39.12 31.64 0.80
N ASP A 50 -39.75 30.55 1.26
CA ASP A 50 -39.18 29.20 1.23
C ASP A 50 -38.95 28.71 -0.21
N HIS A 51 -39.94 28.90 -1.09
CA HIS A 51 -39.81 28.58 -2.51
C HIS A 51 -38.74 29.43 -3.21
N SER A 52 -38.62 30.71 -2.84
CA SER A 52 -37.53 31.57 -3.33
C SER A 52 -36.16 31.07 -2.86
N ASN A 53 -36.03 30.59 -1.62
CA ASN A 53 -34.76 30.06 -1.11
C ASN A 53 -34.38 28.76 -1.81
N TYR A 54 -35.33 27.84 -2.02
CA TYR A 54 -35.12 26.65 -2.84
C TYR A 54 -34.62 27.00 -4.25
N LYS A 55 -35.30 27.92 -4.95
CA LYS A 55 -34.92 28.34 -6.30
C LYS A 55 -33.52 28.96 -6.35
N LYS A 56 -33.18 29.82 -5.38
CA LYS A 56 -31.86 30.46 -5.30
C LYS A 56 -30.75 29.42 -5.09
N GLU A 57 -30.93 28.52 -4.13
CA GLU A 57 -29.94 27.50 -3.83
C GLU A 57 -29.78 26.51 -5.00
N LYS A 58 -30.89 26.12 -5.63
CA LYS A 58 -30.88 25.23 -6.80
C LYS A 58 -30.09 25.86 -7.95
N LEU A 59 -30.38 27.12 -8.27
CA LEU A 59 -29.68 27.86 -9.32
C LEU A 59 -28.19 28.02 -9.00
N TRP A 60 -27.83 28.24 -7.74
CA TRP A 60 -26.42 28.29 -7.32
C TRP A 60 -25.71 26.95 -7.55
N ILE A 61 -26.32 25.81 -7.18
CA ILE A 61 -25.76 24.49 -7.44
C ILE A 61 -25.63 24.23 -8.95
N GLU A 62 -26.67 24.50 -9.73
CA GLU A 62 -26.67 24.31 -11.19
C GLU A 62 -25.59 25.15 -11.89
N ASN A 63 -25.40 26.41 -11.47
CA ASN A 63 -24.34 27.27 -11.98
C ASN A 63 -22.94 26.72 -11.66
N ASN A 64 -22.74 26.16 -10.46
CA ASN A 64 -21.46 25.54 -10.11
C ASN A 64 -21.23 24.22 -10.86
N ILE A 65 -22.27 23.40 -11.08
CA ILE A 65 -22.17 22.21 -11.95
C ILE A 65 -21.73 22.62 -13.36
N LYS A 66 -22.34 23.67 -13.93
CA LYS A 66 -21.95 24.20 -15.23
C LYS A 66 -20.48 24.65 -15.23
N TYR A 67 -20.07 25.41 -14.22
CA TYR A 67 -18.68 25.84 -14.05
C TYR A 67 -17.69 24.66 -13.99
N LEU A 68 -18.00 23.62 -13.21
CA LEU A 68 -17.13 22.43 -13.10
C LEU A 68 -17.04 21.66 -14.43
N LYS A 69 -18.14 21.56 -15.20
CA LYS A 69 -18.14 20.95 -16.54
C LYS A 69 -17.26 21.72 -17.53
N GLU A 70 -17.41 23.04 -17.59
CA GLU A 70 -16.57 23.92 -18.43
C GLU A 70 -15.10 23.87 -17.99
N SER A 71 -14.86 23.81 -16.68
CA SER A 71 -13.53 23.66 -16.10
C SER A 71 -12.88 22.34 -16.47
N ASN A 72 -13.64 21.23 -16.47
CA ASN A 72 -13.14 19.92 -16.91
C ASN A 72 -12.69 19.91 -18.37
N GLN A 73 -13.33 20.69 -19.25
CA GLN A 73 -12.87 20.84 -20.64
C GLN A 73 -11.48 21.49 -20.69
N LYS A 74 -11.28 22.59 -19.93
CA LYS A 74 -9.97 23.26 -19.83
C LYS A 74 -8.89 22.36 -19.23
N LEU A 75 -9.24 21.58 -18.20
CA LEU A 75 -8.34 20.61 -17.59
C LEU A 75 -7.97 19.49 -18.59
N LYS A 76 -8.91 19.01 -19.41
CA LYS A 76 -8.64 18.02 -20.46
C LYS A 76 -7.69 18.55 -21.53
N GLU A 77 -7.84 19.81 -21.94
CA GLU A 77 -6.90 20.44 -22.88
C GLU A 77 -5.49 20.53 -22.30
N LYS A 78 -5.34 20.94 -21.03
CA LYS A 78 -4.05 20.95 -20.34
C LYS A 78 -3.44 19.54 -20.22
N ASP A 79 -4.26 18.56 -19.86
CA ASP A 79 -3.83 17.17 -19.75
C ASP A 79 -3.36 16.59 -21.10
N ASN A 80 -4.05 16.91 -22.20
CA ASN A 80 -3.65 16.52 -23.54
C ASN A 80 -2.33 17.15 -23.97
N LYS A 81 -2.10 18.44 -23.66
CA LYS A 81 -0.79 19.06 -23.91
C LYS A 81 0.33 18.37 -23.14
N LEU A 82 0.07 18.00 -21.88
CA LEU A 82 1.01 17.24 -21.07
C LEU A 82 1.32 15.88 -21.69
N LYS A 83 0.29 15.17 -22.18
CA LYS A 83 0.47 13.90 -22.91
C LYS A 83 1.33 14.06 -24.16
N GLU A 84 1.14 15.13 -24.92
CA GLU A 84 1.96 15.40 -26.11
C GLU A 84 3.44 15.67 -25.75
N ILE A 85 3.74 16.33 -24.62
CA ILE A 85 5.13 16.53 -24.15
C ILE A 85 5.85 15.19 -23.93
N TRP A 86 5.13 14.20 -23.39
CA TRP A 86 5.70 12.88 -23.05
C TRP A 86 5.49 11.81 -24.13
N LYS A 87 4.85 12.16 -25.26
CA LYS A 87 4.48 11.23 -26.34
C LYS A 87 5.65 10.42 -26.88
N LYS A 88 6.83 11.01 -26.96
CA LYS A 88 8.07 10.32 -27.36
C LYS A 88 8.38 9.09 -26.49
N TYR A 89 7.90 9.06 -25.25
CA TYR A 89 8.15 8.01 -24.26
C TYR A 89 6.92 7.12 -24.01
N GLU A 90 5.86 7.21 -24.82
CA GLU A 90 4.56 6.57 -24.55
C GLU A 90 4.62 5.04 -24.35
N ASN A 91 5.60 4.38 -24.95
CA ASN A 91 5.80 2.94 -24.86
C ASN A 91 6.75 2.51 -23.73
N GLU A 92 7.29 3.45 -22.96
CA GLU A 92 8.22 3.15 -21.88
C GLU A 92 7.47 2.78 -20.60
N ALA A 93 7.80 1.62 -20.02
CA ALA A 93 7.12 1.11 -18.83
C ALA A 93 7.21 2.03 -17.59
N TRP A 94 8.26 2.84 -17.48
CA TRP A 94 8.40 3.80 -16.38
C TRP A 94 7.44 5.00 -16.51
N LEU A 95 6.93 5.28 -17.72
CA LEU A 95 6.06 6.43 -17.94
C LEU A 95 4.71 6.25 -17.24
N SER A 96 4.17 5.03 -17.17
CA SER A 96 2.92 4.78 -16.46
C SER A 96 3.00 5.14 -14.98
N SER A 97 4.16 4.94 -14.36
CA SER A 97 4.38 5.32 -12.96
C SER A 97 4.59 6.83 -12.79
N LEU A 98 5.17 7.52 -13.78
CA LEU A 98 5.25 8.97 -13.81
C LEU A 98 3.85 9.61 -13.99
N TRP A 99 2.95 8.96 -14.73
CA TRP A 99 1.58 9.45 -14.93
C TRP A 99 0.80 9.59 -13.62
N ASN A 100 1.03 8.74 -12.62
CA ASN A 100 0.41 8.90 -11.30
C ASN A 100 0.73 10.28 -10.70
N GLU A 101 1.93 10.81 -10.94
CA GLU A 101 2.41 12.09 -10.40
C GLU A 101 2.00 13.28 -11.27
N LEU A 102 1.91 13.05 -12.58
CA LEU A 102 1.54 14.04 -13.58
C LEU A 102 0.03 14.22 -13.69
N SER A 103 -0.77 13.25 -13.23
CA SER A 103 -2.23 13.18 -13.38
C SER A 103 -3.03 14.20 -12.55
N LEU A 104 -2.44 15.30 -12.09
CA LEU A 104 -3.14 16.31 -11.28
C LEU A 104 -4.42 16.81 -11.97
N CYS A 105 -4.35 17.07 -13.29
CA CYS A 105 -5.52 17.49 -14.07
C CYS A 105 -6.58 16.39 -14.14
N GLN A 106 -6.18 15.15 -14.45
CA GLN A 106 -7.09 14.01 -14.50
C GLN A 106 -7.73 13.70 -13.14
N THR A 107 -6.95 13.70 -12.06
CA THR A 107 -7.43 13.52 -10.68
C THR A 107 -8.47 14.58 -10.30
N GLN A 108 -8.25 15.83 -10.72
CA GLN A 108 -9.21 16.91 -10.51
C GLN A 108 -10.47 16.74 -11.36
N ILE A 109 -10.34 16.29 -12.61
CA ILE A 109 -11.47 15.96 -13.49
C ILE A 109 -12.34 14.88 -12.85
N ASP A 110 -11.76 13.77 -12.40
CA ASP A 110 -12.47 12.64 -11.79
C ASP A 110 -13.21 13.08 -10.52
N SER A 111 -12.55 13.90 -9.70
CA SER A 111 -13.15 14.48 -8.50
C SER A 111 -14.32 15.41 -8.80
N ASN A 112 -14.19 16.23 -9.86
CA ASN A 112 -15.26 17.11 -10.33
C ASN A 112 -16.44 16.31 -10.90
N GLU A 113 -16.19 15.28 -11.69
CA GLU A 113 -17.25 14.42 -12.28
C GLU A 113 -18.04 13.70 -11.20
N LYS A 114 -17.36 13.19 -10.16
CA LYS A 114 -18.01 12.60 -8.99
C LYS A 114 -18.91 13.62 -8.27
N LEU A 115 -18.39 14.81 -7.97
CA LEU A 115 -19.16 15.86 -7.30
C LEU A 115 -20.36 16.31 -8.13
N ILE A 116 -20.21 16.47 -9.46
CA ILE A 116 -21.30 16.82 -10.36
C ILE A 116 -22.43 15.78 -10.27
N LYS A 117 -22.08 14.47 -10.28
CA LYS A 117 -23.05 13.39 -10.16
C LYS A 117 -23.78 13.43 -8.81
N ASP A 118 -23.05 13.63 -7.72
CA ASP A 118 -23.62 13.73 -6.37
C ASP A 118 -24.58 14.93 -6.26
N LEU A 119 -24.19 16.10 -6.77
CA LEU A 119 -25.02 17.31 -6.76
C LEU A 119 -26.29 17.16 -7.62
N GLN A 120 -26.16 16.52 -8.79
CA GLN A 120 -27.32 16.25 -9.64
C GLN A 120 -28.30 15.30 -8.94
N GLY A 121 -27.80 14.26 -8.27
CA GLY A 121 -28.61 13.36 -7.45
C GLY A 121 -29.38 14.09 -6.34
N ILE A 122 -28.75 15.07 -5.66
CA ILE A 122 -29.42 15.89 -4.65
C ILE A 122 -30.52 16.78 -5.26
N ILE A 123 -30.28 17.37 -6.42
CA ILE A 123 -31.29 18.17 -7.15
C ILE A 123 -32.48 17.29 -7.54
N ASP A 124 -32.21 16.11 -8.10
CA ASP A 124 -33.23 15.20 -8.61
C ASP A 124 -34.09 14.63 -7.46
N GLN A 125 -33.48 14.30 -6.33
CA GLN A 125 -34.17 13.87 -5.10
C GLN A 125 -35.17 14.91 -4.58
N HIS A 126 -34.89 16.21 -4.80
CA HIS A 126 -35.74 17.33 -4.39
C HIS A 126 -36.39 18.03 -5.59
N SER A 127 -36.57 17.33 -6.71
CA SER A 127 -37.15 17.86 -7.94
C SER A 127 -38.61 18.29 -7.77
N SER A 128 -39.36 17.53 -6.96
CA SER A 128 -40.70 17.89 -6.50
C SER A 128 -40.58 18.80 -5.28
N TYR A 129 -40.81 20.11 -5.45
CA TYR A 129 -40.72 21.07 -4.35
C TYR A 129 -41.77 20.76 -3.27
N HIS A 130 -41.32 20.55 -2.04
CA HIS A 130 -42.15 20.38 -0.86
C HIS A 130 -41.78 21.45 0.17
N LEU A 131 -42.78 22.18 0.70
CA LEU A 131 -42.57 23.29 1.64
C LEU A 131 -41.69 22.84 2.82
N GLY A 132 -40.55 23.51 3.01
CA GLY A 132 -39.61 23.26 4.09
C GLY A 132 -38.82 21.94 4.01
N HIS A 133 -39.01 21.12 2.96
CA HIS A 133 -38.38 19.80 2.80
C HIS A 133 -37.44 19.79 1.59
N HIS A 134 -36.43 20.66 1.62
CA HIS A 134 -35.46 20.80 0.53
C HIS A 134 -34.13 21.42 1.01
N PHE A 135 -33.10 21.28 0.18
CA PHE A 135 -31.74 21.74 0.51
C PHE A 135 -31.59 23.26 0.70
N GLY A 136 -32.46 24.07 0.12
CA GLY A 136 -32.54 25.52 0.40
C GLY A 136 -33.07 25.89 1.81
N ASN A 137 -33.53 24.93 2.63
CA ASN A 137 -34.03 25.18 3.98
C ASN A 137 -32.98 24.79 5.03
N LYS A 138 -32.50 25.77 5.80
CA LYS A 138 -31.43 25.56 6.79
C LYS A 138 -31.80 24.58 7.90
N SER A 139 -33.06 24.54 8.33
CA SER A 139 -33.51 23.62 9.38
C SER A 139 -33.59 22.19 8.87
N TYR A 140 -34.08 22.01 7.64
CA TYR A 140 -34.07 20.71 6.96
C TYR A 140 -32.64 20.14 6.87
N MET A 141 -31.69 20.95 6.39
CA MET A 141 -30.28 20.57 6.24
C MET A 141 -29.51 20.35 7.55
N ARG A 142 -30.05 20.79 8.70
CA ARG A 142 -29.45 20.51 10.03
C ARG A 142 -29.78 19.12 10.53
N THR A 143 -30.80 18.46 9.99
CA THR A 143 -31.20 17.13 10.44
C THR A 143 -30.12 16.11 10.09
N VAL A 144 -29.83 15.18 11.01
CA VAL A 144 -28.77 14.16 10.84
C VAL A 144 -28.92 13.36 9.54
N LYS A 145 -30.17 13.05 9.14
CA LYS A 145 -30.47 12.35 7.89
C LYS A 145 -29.98 13.06 6.61
N HIS A 146 -29.77 14.39 6.65
CA HIS A 146 -29.27 15.19 5.52
C HIS A 146 -27.82 15.68 5.73
N SER A 147 -27.11 15.10 6.70
CA SER A 147 -25.72 15.47 7.00
C SER A 147 -24.78 15.33 5.80
N ASN A 148 -24.99 14.31 4.97
CA ASN A 148 -24.19 14.10 3.75
C ASN A 148 -24.46 15.18 2.69
N GLU A 149 -25.73 15.47 2.40
CA GLU A 149 -26.13 16.55 1.47
C GLU A 149 -25.55 17.89 1.93
N LYS A 150 -25.61 18.16 3.24
CA LYS A 150 -25.02 19.35 3.85
C LYS A 150 -23.52 19.40 3.63
N LYS A 151 -22.80 18.30 3.89
CA LYS A 151 -21.35 18.22 3.69
C LYS A 151 -20.98 18.46 2.22
N ILE A 152 -21.73 17.89 1.29
CA ILE A 152 -21.49 18.02 -0.15
C ILE A 152 -21.72 19.48 -0.60
N ILE A 153 -22.89 20.05 -0.27
CA ILE A 153 -23.29 21.38 -0.76
C ILE A 153 -22.51 22.51 -0.06
N GLN A 154 -22.38 22.46 1.27
CA GLN A 154 -21.85 23.59 2.05
C GLN A 154 -20.34 23.56 2.22
N ASN A 155 -19.71 22.38 2.14
CA ASN A 155 -18.27 22.24 2.38
C ASN A 155 -17.54 21.82 1.10
N LEU A 156 -17.89 20.65 0.55
CA LEU A 156 -17.14 20.06 -0.55
C LEU A 156 -17.26 20.88 -1.84
N LEU A 157 -18.45 21.37 -2.18
CA LEU A 157 -18.66 22.12 -3.41
C LEU A 157 -17.82 23.43 -3.46
N PRO A 158 -17.87 24.32 -2.45
CA PRO A 158 -17.01 25.51 -2.43
C PRO A 158 -15.52 25.18 -2.48
N GLU A 159 -15.08 24.17 -1.71
CA GLU A 159 -13.68 23.71 -1.68
C GLU A 159 -13.22 23.22 -3.07
N MET A 160 -14.04 22.41 -3.73
CA MET A 160 -13.73 21.83 -5.05
C MET A 160 -13.72 22.87 -6.15
N VAL A 161 -14.59 23.88 -6.09
CA VAL A 161 -14.57 25.02 -7.02
C VAL A 161 -13.26 25.79 -6.87
N GLU A 162 -12.84 26.07 -5.64
CA GLU A 162 -11.60 26.80 -5.39
C GLU A 162 -10.37 25.98 -5.81
N ARG A 163 -10.33 24.69 -5.46
CA ARG A 163 -9.26 23.78 -5.89
C ARG A 163 -9.19 23.67 -7.41
N THR A 164 -10.33 23.57 -8.10
CA THR A 164 -10.38 23.53 -9.57
C THR A 164 -9.82 24.81 -10.17
N LYS A 165 -10.15 25.99 -9.63
CA LYS A 165 -9.56 27.26 -10.07
C LYS A 165 -8.05 27.26 -9.90
N GLN A 166 -7.55 26.78 -8.76
CA GLN A 166 -6.12 26.72 -8.48
C GLN A 166 -5.40 25.83 -9.52
N VAL A 167 -5.90 24.62 -9.78
CA VAL A 167 -5.30 23.70 -10.77
C VAL A 167 -5.34 24.29 -12.20
N ILE A 168 -6.45 24.96 -12.57
CA ILE A 168 -6.57 25.64 -13.87
C ILE A 168 -5.62 26.83 -13.98
N ASN A 169 -5.39 27.57 -12.90
CA ASN A 169 -4.53 28.75 -12.94
C ASN A 169 -3.05 28.43 -12.74
N GLN A 170 -2.72 27.23 -12.26
CA GLN A 170 -1.34 26.80 -12.09
C GLN A 170 -0.62 26.70 -13.45
N SER A 171 0.61 27.23 -13.48
CA SER A 171 1.48 27.16 -14.66
C SER A 171 1.77 25.69 -15.02
N GLU A 172 1.75 25.37 -16.31
CA GLU A 172 2.14 24.05 -16.81
C GLU A 172 3.57 23.70 -16.39
N TYR A 173 4.49 24.69 -16.43
CA TYR A 173 5.87 24.53 -15.94
C TYR A 173 5.91 24.14 -14.46
N GLU A 174 5.19 24.87 -13.60
CA GLU A 174 5.21 24.60 -12.14
C GLU A 174 4.60 23.24 -11.79
N ASN A 175 3.57 22.81 -12.54
CA ASN A 175 3.00 21.47 -12.39
C ASN A 175 4.03 20.39 -12.70
N ILE A 176 4.63 20.46 -13.90
CA ILE A 176 5.61 19.47 -14.34
C ILE A 176 6.84 19.47 -13.42
N LYS A 177 7.36 20.67 -13.07
CA LYS A 177 8.46 20.83 -12.14
C LYS A 177 8.15 20.15 -10.81
N LYS A 178 7.00 20.40 -10.21
CA LYS A 178 6.60 19.80 -8.93
C LYS A 178 6.59 18.28 -9.03
N SER A 179 5.90 17.71 -10.03
CA SER A 179 5.82 16.25 -10.19
C SER A 179 7.20 15.62 -10.38
N ILE A 180 8.08 16.22 -11.19
CA ILE A 180 9.44 15.70 -11.36
C ILE A 180 10.27 15.87 -10.08
N GLN A 181 10.10 16.96 -9.32
CA GLN A 181 10.79 17.14 -8.02
C GLN A 181 10.33 16.13 -6.97
N ASP A 182 9.04 15.78 -6.93
CA ASP A 182 8.53 14.68 -6.10
C ASP A 182 9.22 13.35 -6.49
N PHE A 183 9.46 13.13 -7.79
CA PHE A 183 10.28 12.01 -8.28
C PHE A 183 11.73 12.08 -7.82
N VAL A 184 12.37 13.26 -7.88
CA VAL A 184 13.74 13.47 -7.38
C VAL A 184 13.85 13.11 -5.89
N VAL A 185 12.85 13.47 -5.06
CA VAL A 185 12.84 13.09 -3.63
C VAL A 185 12.89 11.57 -3.45
N ARG A 186 12.11 10.82 -4.23
CA ARG A 186 12.14 9.34 -4.18
C ARG A 186 13.43 8.75 -4.73
N SER A 187 13.99 9.32 -5.79
CA SER A 187 15.30 8.89 -6.29
C SER A 187 16.40 9.18 -5.27
N ASN A 188 16.33 10.28 -4.53
CA ASN A 188 17.27 10.56 -3.44
C ASN A 188 17.12 9.55 -2.28
N ASP A 189 15.91 9.08 -1.96
CA ASP A 189 15.72 7.96 -1.02
C ASP A 189 16.44 6.71 -1.51
N LEU A 190 16.34 6.40 -2.81
CA LEU A 190 17.06 5.28 -3.43
C LEU A 190 18.60 5.43 -3.34
N LEU A 191 19.13 6.65 -3.52
CA LEU A 191 20.57 6.94 -3.38
C LEU A 191 21.12 6.67 -1.97
N THR A 192 20.28 6.65 -0.93
CA THR A 192 20.74 6.29 0.43
C THR A 192 21.31 4.86 0.50
N LEU A 193 20.90 3.99 -0.43
CA LEU A 193 21.36 2.60 -0.52
C LEU A 193 22.83 2.45 -0.95
N LYS A 194 23.49 3.53 -1.40
CA LYS A 194 24.95 3.53 -1.63
C LYS A 194 25.74 3.11 -0.39
N THR A 195 25.20 3.40 0.80
CA THR A 195 25.81 3.09 2.10
C THR A 195 25.49 1.69 2.60
N ALA A 196 24.60 0.95 1.93
CA ALA A 196 24.28 -0.42 2.32
C ALA A 196 25.50 -1.34 2.13
N ASP A 197 25.57 -2.38 2.95
CA ASP A 197 26.57 -3.44 2.83
C ASP A 197 26.45 -4.14 1.46
N GLU A 198 27.59 -4.43 0.84
CA GLU A 198 27.70 -4.97 -0.52
C GLU A 198 26.98 -6.31 -0.71
N LYS A 199 26.83 -7.09 0.36
CA LYS A 199 26.06 -8.34 0.30
C LYS A 199 24.56 -8.12 0.03
N PHE A 200 24.04 -6.93 0.36
CA PHE A 200 22.65 -6.54 0.10
C PHE A 200 22.48 -5.67 -1.15
N VAL A 201 23.45 -4.80 -1.44
CA VAL A 201 23.47 -3.94 -2.63
C VAL A 201 24.86 -4.03 -3.24
N ASP A 202 25.00 -4.79 -4.31
CA ASP A 202 26.30 -5.11 -4.91
C ASP A 202 27.01 -3.87 -5.50
N ALA A 203 28.31 -4.01 -5.74
CA ALA A 203 29.15 -2.94 -6.28
C ALA A 203 28.66 -2.41 -7.65
N ASN A 204 28.10 -3.28 -8.50
CA ASN A 204 27.54 -2.88 -9.79
C ASN A 204 26.32 -1.97 -9.61
N SER A 205 25.41 -2.34 -8.71
CA SER A 205 24.23 -1.55 -8.34
C SER A 205 24.63 -0.22 -7.72
N LYS A 206 25.68 -0.18 -6.89
CA LYS A 206 26.25 1.07 -6.35
C LYS A 206 26.83 1.97 -7.42
N SER A 207 27.48 1.41 -8.44
CA SER A 207 27.97 2.17 -9.60
C SER A 207 26.82 2.81 -10.37
N GLU A 208 25.73 2.06 -10.60
CA GLU A 208 24.52 2.57 -11.27
C GLU A 208 23.81 3.66 -10.44
N LEU A 209 23.82 3.56 -9.11
CA LEU A 209 23.37 4.64 -8.21
C LEU A 209 24.23 5.91 -8.34
N ASN A 210 25.55 5.79 -8.51
CA ASN A 210 26.41 6.95 -8.79
C ASN A 210 26.03 7.61 -10.13
N SER A 211 25.74 6.81 -11.16
CA SER A 211 25.26 7.31 -12.45
C SER A 211 23.92 8.05 -12.32
N LEU A 212 22.97 7.47 -11.56
CA LEU A 212 21.69 8.10 -11.27
C LEU A 212 21.86 9.46 -10.56
N GLU A 213 22.76 9.54 -9.57
CA GLU A 213 23.04 10.80 -8.85
C GLU A 213 23.54 11.89 -9.81
N LEU A 214 24.41 11.56 -10.76
CA LEU A 214 24.88 12.51 -11.77
C LEU A 214 23.73 12.97 -12.68
N LYS A 215 22.85 12.07 -13.11
CA LYS A 215 21.69 12.42 -13.95
C LYS A 215 20.68 13.33 -13.23
N ILE A 216 20.48 13.12 -11.93
CA ILE A 216 19.64 14.00 -11.09
C ILE A 216 20.27 15.40 -11.02
N LYS A 217 21.59 15.48 -10.78
CA LYS A 217 22.33 16.76 -10.76
C LYS A 217 22.24 17.48 -12.10
N ASP A 218 22.37 16.75 -13.21
CA ASP A 218 22.18 17.30 -14.55
C ASP A 218 20.78 17.93 -14.73
N TYR A 219 19.72 17.22 -14.33
CA TYR A 219 18.35 17.76 -14.38
C TYR A 219 18.20 19.01 -13.51
N GLN A 220 18.73 18.99 -12.28
CA GLN A 220 18.68 20.13 -11.37
C GLN A 220 19.42 21.36 -11.95
N ASN A 221 20.58 21.15 -12.56
CA ASN A 221 21.35 22.21 -13.22
C ASN A 221 20.58 22.80 -14.41
N THR A 222 19.93 21.96 -15.23
CA THR A 222 19.06 22.43 -16.33
C THR A 222 17.89 23.26 -15.80
N LEU A 223 17.27 22.85 -14.69
CA LEU A 223 16.19 23.59 -14.05
C LEU A 223 16.66 24.99 -13.58
N SER A 224 17.79 25.06 -12.87
CA SER A 224 18.35 26.33 -12.41
C SER A 224 18.65 27.29 -13.56
N LYS A 225 19.22 26.79 -14.67
CA LYS A 225 19.47 27.61 -15.87
C LYS A 225 18.19 28.20 -16.46
N ILE A 226 17.13 27.40 -16.60
CA ILE A 226 15.83 27.88 -17.10
C ILE A 226 15.27 28.99 -16.21
N GLU A 227 15.42 28.86 -14.89
CA GLU A 227 14.91 29.83 -13.92
C GLU A 227 15.75 31.13 -13.91
N GLU A 228 17.07 31.03 -14.04
CA GLU A 228 17.98 32.16 -14.17
C GLU A 228 17.76 32.94 -15.49
N GLU A 229 17.56 32.23 -16.60
CA GLU A 229 17.23 32.83 -17.90
C GLU A 229 15.87 33.54 -17.87
N ALA A 230 14.86 32.92 -17.25
CA ALA A 230 13.55 33.54 -17.08
C ALA A 230 13.62 34.81 -16.21
N LEU A 231 14.38 34.76 -15.11
CA LEU A 231 14.57 35.89 -14.22
C LEU A 231 15.30 37.05 -14.90
N SER A 232 16.40 36.77 -15.60
CA SER A 232 17.21 37.78 -16.30
C SER A 232 16.47 38.43 -17.48
N SER A 233 15.57 37.69 -18.12
CA SER A 233 14.72 38.19 -19.22
C SER A 233 13.39 38.80 -18.76
N ASN A 234 13.09 38.81 -17.45
CA ASN A 234 11.80 39.20 -16.90
C ASN A 234 10.61 38.46 -17.54
N THR A 235 10.80 37.18 -17.83
CA THR A 235 9.78 36.28 -18.39
C THR A 235 9.41 35.17 -17.41
N LYS A 236 8.36 34.41 -17.70
CA LYS A 236 8.01 33.21 -16.92
C LYS A 236 8.81 32.01 -17.43
N PRO A 237 9.30 31.12 -16.55
CA PRO A 237 9.96 29.90 -16.97
C PRO A 237 9.00 29.05 -17.79
N ASN A 238 9.55 28.42 -18.83
CA ASN A 238 8.79 27.59 -19.75
C ASN A 238 9.41 26.19 -19.85
N ILE A 239 8.58 25.22 -20.22
CA ILE A 239 9.00 23.83 -20.40
C ILE A 239 9.91 23.74 -21.62
N SER A 240 11.14 23.27 -21.42
CA SER A 240 12.09 23.04 -22.51
C SER A 240 12.18 21.54 -22.86
N THR A 241 12.52 21.25 -24.12
CA THR A 241 12.78 19.86 -24.53
C THR A 241 13.96 19.25 -23.76
N GLU A 242 14.96 20.05 -23.40
CA GLU A 242 16.10 19.62 -22.60
C GLU A 242 15.66 19.20 -21.18
N MET A 243 14.84 20.02 -20.51
CA MET A 243 14.28 19.70 -19.18
C MET A 243 13.59 18.34 -19.18
N ILE A 244 12.71 18.10 -20.17
CA ILE A 244 11.96 16.85 -20.28
C ILE A 244 12.86 15.66 -20.60
N ASN A 245 13.85 15.83 -21.49
CA ASN A 245 14.79 14.76 -21.81
C ASN A 245 15.68 14.38 -20.62
N LYS A 246 16.19 15.36 -19.87
CA LYS A 246 16.97 15.11 -18.66
C LYS A 246 16.13 14.46 -17.57
N ALA A 247 14.87 14.89 -17.42
CA ALA A 247 13.92 14.25 -16.51
C ALA A 247 13.68 12.77 -16.88
N ALA A 248 13.35 12.50 -18.15
CA ALA A 248 13.15 11.15 -18.64
C ALA A 248 14.38 10.26 -18.42
N ASP A 249 15.59 10.77 -18.65
CA ASP A 249 16.82 10.00 -18.48
C ASP A 249 17.07 9.59 -17.03
N PHE A 250 16.93 10.50 -16.06
CA PHE A 250 17.11 10.13 -14.66
C PHE A 250 15.99 9.22 -14.15
N ILE A 251 14.73 9.45 -14.56
CA ILE A 251 13.59 8.62 -14.16
C ILE A 251 13.76 7.21 -14.70
N LYS A 252 14.10 7.05 -15.98
CA LYS A 252 14.41 5.75 -16.57
C LYS A 252 15.53 5.03 -15.82
N SER A 253 16.59 5.77 -15.48
CA SER A 253 17.72 5.25 -14.70
C SER A 253 17.30 4.81 -13.31
N ASP A 254 16.45 5.58 -12.62
CA ASP A 254 15.90 5.23 -11.30
C ASP A 254 15.12 3.92 -11.34
N PHE A 255 14.20 3.77 -12.30
CA PHE A 255 13.44 2.54 -12.49
C PHE A 255 14.34 1.34 -12.76
N HIS A 256 15.35 1.51 -13.63
CA HIS A 256 16.30 0.45 -13.95
C HIS A 256 17.08 0.00 -12.71
N VAL A 257 17.66 0.96 -11.97
CA VAL A 257 18.43 0.69 -10.76
C VAL A 257 17.56 -0.02 -9.72
N TRP A 258 16.35 0.46 -9.48
CA TRP A 258 15.47 -0.15 -8.49
C TRP A 258 14.98 -1.53 -8.94
N ASN A 259 14.28 -1.62 -10.07
CA ASN A 259 13.55 -2.82 -10.48
C ASN A 259 14.44 -3.93 -11.02
N ASP A 260 15.51 -3.58 -11.75
CA ASP A 260 16.31 -4.55 -12.48
C ASP A 260 17.59 -4.95 -11.75
N LYS A 261 18.15 -4.04 -10.94
CA LYS A 261 19.42 -4.26 -10.23
C LYS A 261 19.20 -4.62 -8.76
N ILE A 262 18.48 -3.78 -8.01
CA ILE A 262 18.38 -3.92 -6.56
C ILE A 262 17.29 -4.90 -6.15
N ILE A 263 16.01 -4.61 -6.45
CA ILE A 263 14.90 -5.36 -5.88
C ILE A 263 14.78 -6.77 -6.51
N LYS A 264 15.21 -6.92 -7.77
CA LYS A 264 15.18 -8.17 -8.55
C LYS A 264 15.80 -9.38 -7.83
N LYS A 265 16.84 -9.16 -7.03
CA LYS A 265 17.50 -10.21 -6.24
C LYS A 265 16.55 -10.81 -5.19
N TYR A 266 15.64 -9.99 -4.68
CA TYR A 266 14.72 -10.35 -3.59
C TYR A 266 13.35 -10.77 -4.09
N VAL A 267 12.84 -10.07 -5.11
CA VAL A 267 11.52 -10.28 -5.71
C VAL A 267 11.67 -10.85 -7.12
N LYS A 268 10.94 -11.93 -7.43
CA LYS A 268 10.71 -12.66 -8.70
C LYS A 268 10.44 -14.14 -8.41
N LYS A 269 10.08 -14.90 -9.45
CA LYS A 269 9.83 -16.35 -9.42
C LYS A 269 10.88 -17.16 -8.63
N ASP A 270 12.15 -16.76 -8.71
CA ASP A 270 13.31 -17.40 -8.03
C ASP A 270 14.01 -16.45 -7.03
N GLY A 271 13.33 -15.36 -6.63
CA GLY A 271 13.84 -14.37 -5.69
C GLY A 271 13.99 -14.93 -4.27
N LEU A 272 14.89 -14.35 -3.50
CA LEU A 272 15.26 -14.83 -2.16
C LEU A 272 14.08 -14.87 -1.18
N ILE A 273 13.15 -13.91 -1.26
CA ILE A 273 11.97 -13.87 -0.37
C ILE A 273 11.06 -15.06 -0.63
N LYS A 274 10.79 -15.35 -1.91
CA LYS A 274 9.94 -16.48 -2.28
C LYS A 274 10.57 -17.82 -1.91
N LYS A 275 11.89 -17.96 -2.09
CA LYS A 275 12.65 -19.13 -1.62
C LYS A 275 12.53 -19.32 -0.11
N PHE A 276 12.66 -18.25 0.67
CA PHE A 276 12.43 -18.30 2.11
C PHE A 276 11.01 -18.78 2.44
N MET A 277 9.98 -18.14 1.85
CA MET A 277 8.58 -18.48 2.12
C MET A 277 8.23 -19.92 1.75
N SER A 278 8.78 -20.43 0.63
CA SER A 278 8.52 -21.79 0.15
C SER A 278 9.18 -22.88 1.01
N ASN A 279 10.19 -22.51 1.81
CA ASN A 279 10.87 -23.43 2.71
C ASN A 279 10.27 -23.45 4.13
N ILE A 280 9.26 -22.63 4.43
CA ILE A 280 8.71 -22.51 5.80
C ILE A 280 8.23 -23.87 6.32
N ASP A 281 7.41 -24.59 5.57
CA ASP A 281 6.87 -25.89 6.01
C ASP A 281 7.99 -26.90 6.32
N LYS A 282 9.05 -26.89 5.50
CA LYS A 282 10.23 -27.75 5.67
C LYS A 282 11.03 -27.35 6.92
N ILE A 283 11.14 -26.06 7.22
CA ILE A 283 11.78 -25.56 8.45
C ILE A 283 10.94 -25.95 9.68
N GLU A 284 9.61 -25.84 9.58
CA GLU A 284 8.69 -26.23 10.64
C GLU A 284 8.78 -27.72 10.98
N GLU A 285 8.79 -28.58 9.97
CA GLU A 285 8.96 -30.03 10.16
C GLU A 285 10.30 -30.37 10.84
N LEU A 286 11.39 -29.74 10.40
CA LEU A 286 12.72 -30.00 10.96
C LEU A 286 12.85 -29.47 12.38
N SER A 287 12.28 -28.31 12.67
CA SER A 287 12.27 -27.75 14.02
C SER A 287 11.58 -28.70 14.99
N ALA A 288 10.40 -29.23 14.63
CA ALA A 288 9.67 -30.16 15.50
C ALA A 288 10.53 -31.38 15.89
N LYS A 289 11.22 -32.00 14.92
CA LYS A 289 12.11 -33.15 15.17
C LYS A 289 13.27 -32.80 16.12
N ILE A 290 13.89 -31.63 15.93
CA ILE A 290 15.04 -31.19 16.75
C ILE A 290 14.59 -30.81 18.16
N GLU A 291 13.43 -30.16 18.28
CA GLU A 291 12.92 -29.63 19.54
C GLU A 291 12.34 -30.71 20.44
N ASP A 292 11.61 -31.68 19.87
CA ASP A 292 11.12 -32.86 20.59
C ASP A 292 12.29 -33.61 21.23
N ALA A 293 13.36 -33.84 20.47
CA ALA A 293 14.56 -34.52 20.96
C ALA A 293 15.30 -33.74 22.07
N ASN A 294 15.13 -32.43 22.14
CA ASN A 294 15.71 -31.57 23.17
C ASN A 294 14.72 -31.21 24.30
N THR A 295 13.52 -31.78 24.30
CA THR A 295 12.47 -31.55 25.32
C THR A 295 12.03 -30.08 25.45
N ILE A 296 11.99 -29.35 24.33
CA ILE A 296 11.63 -27.93 24.30
C ILE A 296 10.13 -27.80 24.01
N ALA A 297 9.41 -27.03 24.82
CA ALA A 297 8.01 -26.72 24.55
C ALA A 297 7.87 -25.83 23.30
N SER A 298 6.98 -26.20 22.38
CA SER A 298 6.81 -25.57 21.06
C SER A 298 6.47 -24.07 21.11
N ASN A 299 5.83 -23.59 22.18
CA ASN A 299 5.49 -22.19 22.39
C ASN A 299 6.70 -21.27 22.71
N ASN A 300 7.86 -21.85 23.05
CA ASN A 300 9.12 -21.13 23.28
C ASN A 300 10.20 -21.54 22.28
N SER A 301 9.80 -22.05 21.11
CA SER A 301 10.70 -22.53 20.06
C SER A 301 11.78 -21.51 19.69
N PRO A 302 13.06 -21.75 20.02
CA PRO A 302 14.17 -20.85 19.69
C PRO A 302 14.52 -20.89 18.20
N ILE A 303 14.01 -21.88 17.46
CA ILE A 303 14.17 -22.02 16.00
C ILE A 303 13.02 -21.31 15.28
N LEU A 304 11.75 -21.64 15.60
CA LEU A 304 10.56 -21.10 14.93
C LEU A 304 10.23 -19.66 15.30
N ASN A 305 10.51 -19.21 16.53
CA ASN A 305 10.19 -17.83 16.91
C ASN A 305 10.92 -16.80 16.02
N PRO A 306 12.24 -16.92 15.76
CA PRO A 306 12.91 -16.11 14.74
C PRO A 306 12.32 -16.24 13.34
N ILE A 307 11.97 -17.44 12.89
CA ILE A 307 11.40 -17.68 11.54
C ILE A 307 10.04 -16.98 11.39
N ASN A 308 9.19 -17.09 12.40
CA ASN A 308 7.90 -16.39 12.46
C ASN A 308 8.09 -14.87 12.48
N ALA A 309 9.12 -14.36 13.16
CA ALA A 309 9.46 -12.95 13.13
C ALA A 309 9.92 -12.49 11.73
N VAL A 310 10.74 -13.29 11.04
CA VAL A 310 11.14 -13.03 9.63
C VAL A 310 9.90 -12.98 8.73
N LYS A 311 9.02 -13.98 8.81
CA LYS A 311 7.75 -14.03 8.07
C LYS A 311 6.92 -12.76 8.30
N LYS A 312 6.77 -12.33 9.56
CA LYS A 312 6.03 -11.11 9.91
C LYS A 312 6.66 -9.85 9.33
N ILE A 313 7.99 -9.72 9.35
CA ILE A 313 8.68 -8.57 8.75
C ILE A 313 8.41 -8.52 7.24
N LEU A 314 8.58 -9.64 6.54
CA LEU A 314 8.39 -9.70 5.09
C LEU A 314 6.93 -9.45 4.69
N LEU A 315 5.96 -10.08 5.37
CA LEU A 315 4.53 -9.89 5.09
C LEU A 315 4.02 -8.48 5.44
N SER A 316 4.80 -7.66 6.15
CA SER A 316 4.48 -6.24 6.33
C SER A 316 4.79 -5.38 5.09
N ARG A 317 5.41 -5.98 4.06
CA ARG A 317 5.90 -5.31 2.84
C ARG A 317 5.52 -6.01 1.56
N PHE A 318 5.37 -7.34 1.57
CA PHE A 318 5.12 -8.14 0.38
C PHE A 318 3.79 -8.86 0.48
N ASP A 319 3.06 -8.94 -0.63
CA ASP A 319 1.78 -9.65 -0.68
C ASP A 319 1.97 -11.13 -0.35
N SER A 320 1.05 -11.69 0.44
CA SER A 320 1.16 -13.06 0.94
C SER A 320 0.94 -14.13 -0.14
N ASN A 321 0.27 -13.77 -1.23
CA ASN A 321 -0.06 -14.66 -2.34
C ASN A 321 0.90 -14.45 -3.52
N ASN A 322 1.46 -13.25 -3.65
CA ASN A 322 2.40 -12.88 -4.70
C ASN A 322 3.53 -11.99 -4.15
N TYR A 323 4.60 -12.63 -3.66
CA TYR A 323 5.77 -11.97 -3.06
C TYR A 323 6.54 -11.03 -4.01
N ASP A 324 6.15 -10.95 -5.29
CA ASP A 324 6.68 -9.99 -6.26
C ASP A 324 5.99 -8.62 -6.15
N VAL A 325 4.88 -8.54 -5.41
CA VAL A 325 4.09 -7.32 -5.19
C VAL A 325 4.47 -6.70 -3.85
N ILE A 326 4.94 -5.46 -3.91
CA ILE A 326 5.18 -4.62 -2.73
C ILE A 326 3.86 -3.97 -2.33
N LEU A 327 3.47 -4.14 -1.07
CA LEU A 327 2.26 -3.56 -0.50
C LEU A 327 2.41 -2.06 -0.28
N GLU A 328 1.44 -1.28 -0.74
CA GLU A 328 1.29 0.13 -0.40
C GLU A 328 0.42 0.26 0.85
N ASN A 329 0.96 0.84 1.92
CA ASN A 329 0.20 1.03 3.16
C ASN A 329 -0.75 2.23 3.02
N GLY A 330 -2.04 1.97 2.86
CA GLY A 330 -3.06 3.02 2.80
C GLY A 330 -2.95 3.95 1.59
N GLY A 331 -2.39 3.46 0.48
CA GLY A 331 -2.13 4.26 -0.73
C GLY A 331 -0.90 5.18 -0.63
N VAL A 332 -0.07 5.03 0.41
CA VAL A 332 1.22 5.72 0.54
C VAL A 332 2.34 4.78 0.07
N LEU A 333 3.03 5.19 -0.98
CA LEU A 333 4.26 4.55 -1.46
C LEU A 333 5.29 4.51 -0.33
N VAL A 334 5.69 3.30 0.08
CA VAL A 334 6.73 3.09 1.09
C VAL A 334 8.08 3.42 0.47
N ASN A 335 8.90 4.19 1.18
CA ASN A 335 10.28 4.49 0.78
C ASN A 335 11.07 3.21 0.48
N ARG A 336 11.74 3.19 -0.67
CA ARG A 336 12.52 2.03 -1.14
C ARG A 336 13.67 1.71 -0.19
N SER A 337 14.26 2.71 0.45
CA SER A 337 15.27 2.52 1.49
C SER A 337 14.74 1.74 2.71
N VAL A 338 13.48 1.94 3.08
CA VAL A 338 12.82 1.24 4.18
C VAL A 338 12.60 -0.23 3.82
N ILE A 339 12.21 -0.53 2.58
CA ILE A 339 12.06 -1.90 2.09
C ILE A 339 13.37 -2.68 2.26
N ILE A 340 14.49 -2.10 1.83
CA ILE A 340 15.81 -2.75 1.98
C ILE A 340 16.21 -2.87 3.46
N LYS A 341 15.92 -1.88 4.31
CA LYS A 341 16.15 -1.97 5.76
C LYS A 341 15.38 -3.13 6.39
N ASP A 342 14.12 -3.33 6.00
CA ASP A 342 13.30 -4.43 6.50
C ASP A 342 13.82 -5.80 6.00
N ILE A 343 14.30 -5.89 4.76
CA ILE A 343 15.00 -7.09 4.25
C ILE A 343 16.27 -7.36 5.05
N ILE A 344 17.11 -6.34 5.31
CA ILE A 344 18.32 -6.49 6.13
C ILE A 344 17.96 -6.99 7.54
N LYS A 345 16.90 -6.43 8.14
CA LYS A 345 16.41 -6.86 9.45
C LYS A 345 15.96 -8.31 9.42
N ALA A 346 15.20 -8.70 8.41
CA ALA A 346 14.76 -10.08 8.20
C ALA A 346 15.96 -11.04 8.07
N CYS A 347 16.98 -10.68 7.28
CA CYS A 347 18.19 -11.48 7.15
C CYS A 347 18.93 -11.63 8.49
N LYS A 348 19.10 -10.55 9.27
CA LYS A 348 19.74 -10.62 10.60
C LYS A 348 18.96 -11.50 11.58
N THR A 349 17.64 -11.43 11.57
CA THR A 349 16.79 -12.31 12.39
C THR A 349 16.93 -13.77 11.97
N LEU A 350 17.06 -14.05 10.66
CA LEU A 350 17.33 -15.41 10.18
C LEU A 350 18.74 -15.89 10.56
N GLU A 351 19.77 -15.04 10.51
CA GLU A 351 21.13 -15.36 10.98
C GLU A 351 21.10 -15.77 12.47
N GLN A 352 20.31 -15.09 13.30
CA GLN A 352 20.10 -15.48 14.69
C GLN A 352 19.47 -16.88 14.81
N SER A 353 18.49 -17.20 13.96
CA SER A 353 17.89 -18.55 13.91
C SER A 353 18.94 -19.62 13.59
N TYR A 354 19.87 -19.35 12.67
CA TYR A 354 20.95 -20.28 12.35
C TYR A 354 21.86 -20.52 13.56
N GLY A 355 22.22 -19.47 14.29
CA GLY A 355 22.99 -19.56 15.53
C GLY A 355 22.29 -20.39 16.60
N ASN A 356 20.99 -20.15 16.83
CA ASN A 356 20.19 -20.92 17.78
C ASN A 356 20.15 -22.40 17.38
N THR A 357 19.80 -22.68 16.12
CA THR A 357 19.70 -24.04 15.59
C THR A 357 21.03 -24.78 15.70
N LYS A 358 22.16 -24.08 15.50
CA LYS A 358 23.50 -24.66 15.69
C LYS A 358 23.68 -25.24 17.09
N GLU A 359 23.28 -24.50 18.11
CA GLU A 359 23.40 -24.93 19.50
C GLU A 359 22.57 -26.21 19.74
N TYR A 360 21.33 -26.24 19.24
CA TYR A 360 20.43 -27.39 19.42
C TYR A 360 20.87 -28.63 18.66
N ILE A 361 21.36 -28.48 17.43
CA ILE A 361 21.93 -29.60 16.67
C ILE A 361 23.18 -30.15 17.35
N ASN A 362 24.07 -29.28 17.86
CA ASN A 362 25.23 -29.74 18.62
C ASN A 362 24.80 -30.52 19.88
N ARG A 363 23.81 -30.03 20.63
CA ARG A 363 23.30 -30.73 21.81
C ARG A 363 22.67 -32.07 21.45
N TYR A 364 21.86 -32.09 20.42
CA TYR A 364 21.20 -33.29 19.89
C TYR A 364 22.21 -34.37 19.51
N VAL A 365 23.16 -34.06 18.61
CA VAL A 365 24.16 -35.03 18.15
C VAL A 365 25.07 -35.49 19.29
N ASN A 366 25.54 -34.58 20.15
CA ASN A 366 26.40 -34.96 21.27
C ASN A 366 25.70 -35.84 22.29
N THR A 367 24.40 -35.63 22.53
CA THR A 367 23.60 -36.48 23.42
C THR A 367 23.44 -37.88 22.84
N PHE A 368 23.16 -37.97 21.53
CA PHE A 368 23.07 -39.24 20.81
C PHE A 368 24.39 -40.01 20.85
N VAL A 369 25.51 -39.36 20.50
CA VAL A 369 26.87 -39.93 20.54
C VAL A 369 27.21 -40.44 21.94
N LYS A 370 27.03 -39.60 22.98
CA LYS A 370 27.30 -40.00 24.38
C LYS A 370 26.43 -41.17 24.84
N THR A 371 25.19 -41.25 24.37
CA THR A 371 24.27 -42.36 24.71
C THR A 371 24.79 -43.67 24.12
N ILE A 372 25.21 -43.68 22.85
CA ILE A 372 25.79 -44.86 22.20
C ILE A 372 27.13 -45.27 22.86
N GLU A 373 27.98 -44.29 23.18
CA GLU A 373 29.28 -44.57 23.83
C GLU A 373 29.12 -45.10 25.25
N SER A 374 28.26 -44.49 26.07
CA SER A 374 28.04 -44.87 27.47
C SER A 374 27.38 -46.24 27.61
N THR A 375 26.49 -46.60 26.69
CA THR A 375 25.90 -47.94 26.61
C THR A 375 26.87 -48.98 26.07
N LYS A 376 28.04 -48.56 25.55
CA LYS A 376 29.03 -49.43 24.90
C LYS A 376 28.40 -50.25 23.78
N LEU A 377 27.39 -49.70 23.11
CA LEU A 377 26.57 -50.39 22.10
C LEU A 377 27.41 -50.98 20.97
N PHE A 378 28.51 -50.32 20.58
CA PHE A 378 29.40 -50.75 19.50
C PHE A 378 30.60 -51.57 19.98
N ASN A 379 30.69 -51.89 21.28
CA ASN A 379 31.68 -52.85 21.75
C ASN A 379 31.22 -54.26 21.37
N LYS A 380 32.16 -55.09 20.92
CA LYS A 380 31.88 -56.50 20.64
C LYS A 380 31.37 -57.19 21.90
N SER A 381 30.16 -57.75 21.85
CA SER A 381 29.57 -58.55 22.92
C SER A 381 29.17 -59.93 22.41
N GLN A 382 28.98 -60.89 23.32
CA GLN A 382 28.53 -62.24 22.97
C GLN A 382 27.02 -62.32 22.67
N ILE A 383 26.26 -61.27 23.04
CA ILE A 383 24.79 -61.25 22.96
C ILE A 383 24.35 -60.42 21.74
N LEU A 384 24.93 -59.24 21.54
CA LEU A 384 24.63 -58.32 20.43
C LEU A 384 25.95 -57.80 19.85
N ASP A 385 26.23 -58.02 18.56
CA ASP A 385 27.45 -57.52 17.91
C ASP A 385 27.15 -56.39 16.92
N LEU A 386 27.35 -55.14 17.38
CA LEU A 386 27.26 -53.93 16.58
C LEU A 386 28.63 -53.30 16.31
N SER A 387 29.73 -54.04 16.49
CA SER A 387 31.10 -53.50 16.37
C SER A 387 31.50 -53.05 14.96
N SER A 388 30.71 -53.40 13.95
CA SER A 388 30.87 -52.91 12.57
C SER A 388 30.24 -51.54 12.31
N LYS A 389 29.44 -51.00 13.26
CA LYS A 389 28.80 -49.68 13.15
C LYS A 389 29.73 -48.59 13.65
N SER A 390 29.54 -47.36 13.15
CA SER A 390 30.41 -46.22 13.46
C SER A 390 29.63 -44.92 13.61
N LEU A 391 30.10 -44.07 14.53
CA LEU A 391 29.63 -42.69 14.74
C LEU A 391 30.28 -41.68 13.78
N THR A 392 31.29 -42.09 12.99
CA THR A 392 32.01 -41.19 12.09
C THR A 392 31.09 -40.40 11.13
N PRO A 393 30.06 -41.00 10.50
CA PRO A 393 29.19 -40.25 9.59
C PRO A 393 28.46 -39.07 10.24
N ILE A 394 27.88 -39.28 11.44
CA ILE A 394 27.14 -38.22 12.14
C ILE A 394 28.07 -37.15 12.71
N VAL A 395 29.27 -37.53 13.18
CA VAL A 395 30.29 -36.57 13.67
C VAL A 395 30.85 -35.73 12.52
N ASN A 396 31.11 -36.32 11.36
CA ASN A 396 31.56 -35.58 10.18
C ASN A 396 30.47 -34.61 9.69
N ALA A 397 29.22 -35.07 9.63
CA ALA A 397 28.07 -34.23 9.27
C ALA A 397 27.95 -33.01 10.21
N LEU A 398 28.12 -33.22 11.52
CA LEU A 398 28.09 -32.14 12.51
C LEU A 398 29.23 -31.14 12.31
N ASN A 399 30.44 -31.63 12.05
CA ASN A 399 31.60 -30.77 11.81
C ASN A 399 31.40 -29.91 10.56
N GLU A 400 30.94 -30.50 9.46
CA GLU A 400 30.63 -29.76 8.23
C GLU A 400 29.54 -28.70 8.42
N PHE A 401 28.50 -29.02 9.20
CA PHE A 401 27.44 -28.07 9.55
C PHE A 401 27.96 -26.91 10.39
N ASN A 402 28.80 -27.19 11.40
CA ASN A 402 29.40 -26.15 12.23
C ASN A 402 30.30 -25.22 11.42
N SER A 403 31.16 -25.77 10.55
CA SER A 403 32.00 -24.98 9.65
C SER A 403 31.16 -24.11 8.72
N PHE A 404 30.09 -24.65 8.13
CA PHE A 404 29.20 -23.90 7.24
C PHE A 404 28.53 -22.68 7.92
N ILE A 405 28.08 -22.82 9.16
CA ILE A 405 27.47 -21.70 9.89
C ILE A 405 28.49 -20.61 10.21
N GLU A 406 29.73 -20.99 10.53
CA GLU A 406 30.82 -20.06 10.87
C GLU A 406 31.40 -19.34 9.66
N SER A 407 31.50 -20.04 8.51
CA SER A 407 32.10 -19.48 7.29
C SER A 407 31.02 -19.02 6.32
N SER A 408 30.66 -17.73 6.29
CA SER A 408 30.18 -17.16 5.00
C SER A 408 29.89 -15.66 5.01
N ASN A 409 30.32 -15.04 3.91
CA ASN A 409 30.02 -13.67 3.50
C ASN A 409 28.65 -13.47 2.83
N GLN A 410 27.95 -14.55 2.45
CA GLN A 410 26.58 -14.52 1.90
C GLN A 410 25.54 -14.06 2.94
N ILE A 411 24.44 -13.48 2.46
CA ILE A 411 23.29 -13.17 3.31
C ILE A 411 22.52 -14.46 3.68
N SER A 412 21.86 -14.47 4.83
CA SER A 412 21.18 -15.67 5.34
C SER A 412 20.14 -16.27 4.40
N PHE A 413 19.40 -15.48 3.62
CA PHE A 413 18.46 -16.03 2.64
C PHE A 413 19.15 -16.86 1.55
N GLU A 414 20.37 -16.52 1.14
CA GLU A 414 21.12 -17.31 0.13
C GLU A 414 21.56 -18.66 0.68
N LYS A 415 21.82 -18.72 1.99
CA LYS A 415 22.28 -19.92 2.70
C LYS A 415 21.17 -20.92 3.01
N LEU A 416 19.90 -20.52 2.91
CA LEU A 416 18.80 -21.23 3.54
C LEU A 416 18.67 -22.67 3.07
N ASP A 417 18.73 -22.92 1.76
CA ASP A 417 18.58 -24.27 1.21
C ASP A 417 19.70 -25.20 1.70
N GLU A 418 20.95 -24.73 1.67
CA GLU A 418 22.10 -25.51 2.13
C GLU A 418 22.08 -25.72 3.64
N PHE A 419 21.70 -24.70 4.41
CA PHE A 419 21.49 -24.79 5.85
C PHE A 419 20.49 -25.89 6.19
N ILE A 420 19.33 -25.89 5.52
CA ILE A 420 18.30 -26.90 5.72
C ILE A 420 18.81 -28.29 5.31
N ASN A 421 19.48 -28.42 4.16
CA ASN A 421 19.97 -29.70 3.67
C ASN A 421 21.03 -30.30 4.62
N LYS A 422 21.91 -29.48 5.22
CA LYS A 422 22.89 -29.95 6.21
C LYS A 422 22.22 -30.47 7.48
N ILE A 423 21.15 -29.82 7.95
CA ILE A 423 20.33 -30.33 9.06
C ILE A 423 19.71 -31.68 8.70
N GLN A 424 19.10 -31.78 7.51
CA GLN A 424 18.49 -33.02 7.04
C GLN A 424 19.49 -34.16 6.94
N PHE A 425 20.70 -33.88 6.47
CA PHE A 425 21.76 -34.89 6.39
C PHE A 425 22.14 -35.44 7.77
N ILE A 426 22.25 -34.58 8.79
CA ILE A 426 22.51 -35.01 10.18
C ILE A 426 21.38 -35.91 10.70
N LEU A 427 20.11 -35.50 10.51
CA LEU A 427 18.96 -36.27 10.97
C LEU A 427 18.84 -37.63 10.25
N ASN A 428 19.12 -37.68 8.95
CA ASN A 428 19.12 -38.93 8.20
C ASN A 428 20.24 -39.87 8.67
N ALA A 429 21.43 -39.34 8.92
CA ALA A 429 22.55 -40.14 9.45
C ALA A 429 22.24 -40.73 10.82
N GLU A 430 21.54 -39.99 11.69
CA GLU A 430 21.05 -40.52 12.97
C GLU A 430 20.00 -41.62 12.74
N ASN A 431 18.98 -41.35 11.94
CA ASN A 431 17.88 -42.28 11.69
C ASN A 431 18.37 -43.59 11.05
N ASP A 432 19.32 -43.55 10.11
CA ASP A 432 19.91 -44.73 9.49
C ASP A 432 20.67 -45.60 10.51
N LEU A 433 21.34 -44.95 11.47
CA LEU A 433 22.05 -45.64 12.54
C LEU A 433 21.06 -46.26 13.53
N THR A 434 20.05 -45.50 13.95
CA THR A 434 18.99 -45.98 14.85
C THR A 434 18.22 -47.14 14.24
N THR A 435 17.83 -47.05 12.96
CA THR A 435 17.16 -48.13 12.22
C THR A 435 18.05 -49.37 12.12
N SER A 436 19.35 -49.17 11.83
CA SER A 436 20.32 -50.27 11.81
C SER A 436 20.42 -50.98 13.16
N ILE A 437 20.47 -50.23 14.26
CA ILE A 437 20.53 -50.77 15.63
C ILE A 437 19.25 -51.56 15.93
N GLN A 438 18.08 -50.97 15.66
CA GLN A 438 16.79 -51.62 15.88
C GLN A 438 16.64 -52.91 15.08
N TYR A 439 17.09 -52.93 13.82
CA TYR A 439 17.07 -54.13 12.99
C TYR A 439 17.87 -55.27 13.63
N VAL A 440 19.09 -54.99 14.07
CA VAL A 440 19.95 -56.00 14.72
C VAL A 440 19.33 -56.50 16.02
N ILE A 441 18.75 -55.62 16.84
CA ILE A 441 18.04 -56.01 18.06
C ILE A 441 16.83 -56.90 17.75
N LYS A 442 16.05 -56.56 16.71
CA LYS A 442 14.88 -57.34 16.30
C LYS A 442 15.27 -58.73 15.82
N GLU A 443 16.30 -58.84 14.97
CA GLU A 443 16.83 -60.12 14.51
C GLU A 443 17.30 -60.99 15.68
N PHE A 444 18.00 -60.38 16.65
CA PHE A 444 18.42 -61.08 17.87
C PHE A 444 17.22 -61.59 18.67
N LEU A 445 16.20 -60.76 18.92
CA LEU A 445 14.99 -61.15 19.67
C LEU A 445 14.23 -62.27 18.95
N ASN A 446 14.09 -62.19 17.63
CA ASN A 446 13.44 -63.24 16.83
C ASN A 446 14.17 -64.58 16.93
N ALA A 447 15.50 -64.57 16.81
CA ALA A 447 16.33 -65.76 16.95
C ALA A 447 16.24 -66.36 18.36
N TYR A 448 16.22 -65.51 19.39
CA TYR A 448 16.07 -65.93 20.78
C TYR A 448 14.71 -66.60 21.02
N ILE A 449 13.62 -65.97 20.59
CA ILE A 449 12.25 -66.52 20.74
C ILE A 449 12.10 -67.85 19.98
N SER A 450 12.61 -67.92 18.75
CA SER A 450 12.55 -69.15 17.93
C SER A 450 13.30 -70.32 18.57
N ASN A 451 14.40 -70.05 19.29
CA ASN A 451 15.14 -71.07 20.03
C ASN A 451 14.41 -71.48 21.32
N VAL A 452 13.71 -70.56 21.99
CA VAL A 452 12.92 -70.87 23.19
C VAL A 452 11.69 -71.72 22.86
N ASP A 453 11.05 -71.51 21.70
CA ASP A 453 9.92 -72.33 21.23
C ASP A 453 10.33 -73.74 20.72
N SER A 454 11.64 -73.99 20.58
CA SER A 454 12.19 -75.28 20.13
C SER A 454 12.73 -76.17 21.26
N ILE A 455 12.63 -75.71 22.51
CA ILE A 455 12.93 -76.43 23.75
C ILE A 455 11.61 -76.75 24.45
#